data_AF-A0A7W0APZ4-F1
#
_entry.id   AF-A0A7W0APZ4-F1
#
_cell.length_a   1.000
_cell.length_b   1.000
_cell.length_c   1.000
_cell.angle_alpha   90.00
_cell.angle_beta   90.00
_cell.angle_gamma   90.00
#
_symmetry.space_group_name_H-M   'P 1'
#
loop_
_entity.id
_entity.type
_entity.pdbx_description
1 polymer ?
#
loop_
_entity_poly.entity_id
_entity_poly.type
_entity_poly.pdbx_seq_one_letter_code
_entity_poly.pdbx_strand_id
1 'polypeptide(L)'
;MRAGELLLGVFAQTGSSLVAEILGRAGLDWVLVDLEHGAGSEAALVPQLQALGLTGTPGIVRVESHERIRIGRALDLGADAIMAARVNSADQA
;
A
#
# COMPACT_ATOMS: atom_id res chain seq x y z
N MET A 1 -7.40 11.55 6.20
CA MET A 1 -6.88 12.74 5.51
C MET A 1 -7.85 13.89 5.72
N ARG A 2 -7.39 15.06 6.19
CA ARG A 2 -8.18 16.31 6.16
C ARG A 2 -7.77 17.12 4.93
N ALA A 3 -8.66 17.95 4.41
CA ALA A 3 -8.47 18.61 3.12
C ALA A 3 -7.34 19.65 3.15
N GLY A 4 -6.31 19.45 2.31
CA GLY A 4 -5.32 20.48 1.94
C GLY A 4 -3.90 20.30 2.46
N GLU A 5 -3.63 19.34 3.34
CA GLU A 5 -2.27 19.10 3.85
C GLU A 5 -1.41 18.31 2.84
N LEU A 6 -0.16 18.73 2.66
CA LEU A 6 0.84 17.97 1.89
C LEU A 6 1.24 16.73 2.68
N LEU A 7 1.13 15.56 2.06
CA LEU A 7 1.53 14.29 2.64
C LEU A 7 2.66 13.67 1.81
N LEU A 8 3.77 13.36 2.47
CA LEU A 8 4.94 12.75 1.89
C LEU A 8 4.88 11.23 2.05
N GLY A 9 4.94 10.50 0.94
CA GLY A 9 4.98 9.05 0.97
C GLY A 9 5.96 8.46 -0.04
N VAL A 10 6.11 7.14 0.02
CA VAL A 10 7.10 6.40 -0.75
C VAL A 10 6.54 5.07 -1.27
N PHE A 11 7.09 4.61 -2.39
CA PHE A 11 6.81 3.28 -2.93
C PHE A 11 7.79 2.25 -2.33
N ALA A 12 7.26 1.25 -1.63
CA ALA A 12 7.98 0.06 -1.19
C ALA A 12 7.92 -1.01 -2.30
N GLN A 13 9.00 -1.12 -3.06
CA GLN A 13 9.07 -1.99 -4.25
C GLN A 13 9.69 -3.37 -3.99
N THR A 14 10.26 -3.60 -2.80
CA THR A 14 11.13 -4.77 -2.56
C THR A 14 10.37 -6.01 -2.10
N GLY A 15 9.11 -5.90 -1.69
CA GLY A 15 8.37 -7.00 -1.08
C GLY A 15 8.90 -7.42 0.30
N SER A 16 9.76 -6.61 0.92
CA SER A 16 10.46 -6.95 2.17
C SER A 16 9.84 -6.24 3.36
N SER A 17 9.44 -7.00 4.38
CA SER A 17 8.95 -6.44 5.64
C SER A 17 10.02 -5.63 6.38
N LEU A 18 11.30 -6.01 6.26
CA LEU A 18 12.41 -5.24 6.84
C LEU A 18 12.50 -3.85 6.20
N VAL A 19 12.41 -3.77 4.87
CA VAL A 19 12.41 -2.48 4.16
C VAL A 19 11.16 -1.68 4.53
N ALA A 20 9.99 -2.33 4.60
CA ALA A 20 8.76 -1.68 5.04
C ALA A 20 8.88 -1.07 6.45
N GLU A 21 9.49 -1.79 7.41
CA GLU A 21 9.74 -1.26 8.76
C GLU A 21 10.67 -0.04 8.73
N ILE A 22 11.77 -0.11 7.97
CA ILE A 22 12.72 1.01 7.82
C ILE A 22 12.00 2.25 7.27
N LEU A 23 11.17 2.08 6.25
CA LEU A 23 10.39 3.16 5.65
C LEU A 23 9.34 3.71 6.63
N GLY A 24 8.66 2.83 7.38
CA GLY A 24 7.70 3.23 8.41
C GLY A 24 8.33 4.03 9.57
N ARG A 25 9.64 3.92 9.78
CA ARG A 25 10.38 4.73 10.78
C ARG A 25 11.01 5.99 10.18
N ALA A 26 10.88 6.22 8.87
CA ALA A 26 11.54 7.33 8.18
C ALA A 26 10.83 8.69 8.33
N GLY A 27 9.70 8.75 9.05
CA GLY A 27 8.92 9.99 9.23
C GLY A 27 8.04 10.34 8.02
N LEU A 28 7.62 9.34 7.26
CA LEU A 28 6.70 9.49 6.13
C LEU A 28 5.24 9.43 6.61
N ASP A 29 4.35 10.09 5.88
CA ASP A 29 2.92 10.10 6.18
C ASP A 29 2.21 8.81 5.72
N TRP A 30 2.79 8.08 4.77
CA TRP A 30 2.30 6.80 4.29
C TRP A 30 3.38 6.04 3.50
N VAL A 31 3.22 4.72 3.42
CA VAL A 31 4.05 3.83 2.57
C VAL A 31 3.14 3.03 1.66
N LEU A 32 3.47 2.97 0.38
CA LEU A 32 2.74 2.18 -0.61
C LEU A 32 3.45 0.86 -0.89
N VAL A 33 2.80 -0.25 -0.54
CA VAL A 33 3.20 -1.61 -0.93
C VAL A 33 2.64 -1.90 -2.32
N ASP A 34 3.54 -2.21 -3.25
CA ASP A 34 3.18 -2.36 -4.66
C ASP A 34 3.05 -3.83 -5.07
N LEU A 35 1.84 -4.24 -5.42
CA LEU A 35 1.56 -5.56 -5.98
C LEU A 35 1.42 -5.54 -7.51
N GLU A 36 1.53 -4.39 -8.18
CA GLU A 36 1.49 -4.32 -9.65
C GLU A 36 2.88 -4.52 -10.25
N HIS A 37 3.88 -3.78 -9.77
CA HIS A 37 5.24 -3.79 -10.32
C HIS A 37 6.33 -3.97 -9.26
N GLY A 38 5.96 -4.09 -7.99
CA GLY A 38 6.89 -4.44 -6.93
C GLY A 38 7.35 -5.90 -7.04
N ALA A 39 8.48 -6.21 -6.42
CA ALA A 39 9.04 -7.56 -6.36
C ALA A 39 8.30 -8.48 -5.37
N GLY A 40 7.39 -7.93 -4.56
CA GLY A 40 6.60 -8.67 -3.58
C GLY A 40 5.42 -9.40 -4.19
N SER A 41 5.02 -10.51 -3.57
CA SER A 41 3.76 -11.19 -3.86
C SER A 41 2.72 -10.85 -2.80
N GLU A 42 1.49 -11.27 -3.03
CA GLU A 42 0.41 -11.13 -2.04
C GLU A 42 0.74 -11.83 -0.71
N ALA A 43 1.49 -12.93 -0.73
CA ALA A 43 1.94 -13.60 0.49
C ALA A 43 2.92 -12.74 1.32
N ALA A 44 3.64 -11.82 0.66
CA ALA A 44 4.52 -10.87 1.32
C ALA A 44 3.77 -9.62 1.82
N LEU A 45 2.49 -9.44 1.49
CA LEU A 45 1.73 -8.25 1.87
C LEU A 45 1.55 -8.15 3.39
N VAL A 46 1.04 -9.21 4.02
CA VAL A 46 0.76 -9.24 5.47
C VAL A 46 1.98 -8.85 6.31
N PRO A 47 3.18 -9.46 6.15
CA PRO A 47 4.32 -9.08 6.98
C PRO A 47 4.80 -7.64 6.73
N GLN A 48 4.58 -7.08 5.53
CA GLN A 48 4.86 -5.66 5.26
C GLN A 48 3.86 -4.74 5.96
N LEU A 49 2.56 -5.04 5.90
CA LEU A 49 1.52 -4.26 6.58
C LEU A 49 1.66 -4.35 8.11
N GLN A 50 2.03 -5.52 8.65
CA GLN A 50 2.34 -5.67 10.08
C GLN A 50 3.52 -4.80 10.49
N ALA A 51 4.61 -4.79 9.70
CA ALA A 51 5.77 -3.95 9.96
C ALA A 51 5.40 -2.45 9.97
N LEU A 52 4.60 -2.00 9.00
CA LEU A 52 4.10 -0.62 8.95
C LEU A 52 3.18 -0.29 10.13
N GLY A 53 2.25 -1.19 10.47
CA GLY A 53 1.35 -1.03 11.62
C GLY A 53 2.09 -0.86 12.96
N LEU A 54 3.22 -1.54 13.15
CA LEU A 54 4.07 -1.37 14.34
C LEU A 54 4.77 -0.01 14.41
N THR A 55 4.85 0.72 13.29
CA THR A 55 5.41 2.08 13.24
C THR A 55 4.34 3.17 13.31
N GLY A 56 3.06 2.80 13.16
CA GLY A 56 1.95 3.75 13.04
C GLY A 56 1.86 4.46 11.68
N THR A 57 2.68 4.06 10.70
CA THR A 57 2.65 4.60 9.34
C THR A 57 1.61 3.85 8.50
N PRO A 58 0.61 4.54 7.91
CA PRO A 58 -0.41 3.89 7.07
C PRO A 58 0.19 3.14 5.88
N GLY A 59 -0.30 1.90 5.68
CA GLY A 59 0.05 1.04 4.55
C GLY A 59 -0.99 1.13 3.43
N ILE A 60 -0.62 1.77 2.32
CA ILE A 60 -1.41 1.83 1.10
C ILE A 60 -1.02 0.64 0.21
N VAL A 61 -1.97 -0.01 -0.43
CA VAL A 61 -1.68 -1.13 -1.35
C VAL A 61 -2.06 -0.75 -2.78
N ARG A 62 -1.10 -0.80 -3.70
CA ARG A 62 -1.40 -0.74 -5.13
C ARG A 62 -1.72 -2.13 -5.65
N VAL A 63 -2.95 -2.31 -6.11
CA VAL A 63 -3.42 -3.58 -6.67
C VAL A 63 -3.11 -3.66 -8.17
N GLU A 64 -2.85 -4.88 -8.65
CA GLU A 64 -2.51 -5.16 -10.05
C GLU A 64 -3.69 -4.97 -11.04
N SER A 65 -4.93 -4.99 -10.54
CA SER A 65 -6.15 -4.83 -11.34
C SER A 65 -7.33 -4.30 -10.51
N HIS A 66 -8.40 -3.86 -11.17
CA HIS A 66 -9.64 -3.39 -10.53
C HIS A 66 -10.60 -4.51 -10.14
N GLU A 67 -10.16 -5.76 -10.19
CA GLU A 67 -11.01 -6.89 -9.82
C GLU A 67 -11.44 -6.79 -8.36
N ARG A 68 -12.75 -6.85 -8.12
CA ARG A 68 -13.36 -6.76 -6.79
C ARG A 68 -12.70 -7.68 -5.75
N ILE A 69 -12.34 -8.91 -6.16
CA ILE A 69 -11.72 -9.90 -5.27
C ILE A 69 -10.29 -9.49 -4.90
N ARG A 70 -9.53 -8.87 -5.81
CA ARG A 70 -8.16 -8.39 -5.54
C ARG A 70 -8.18 -7.23 -4.57
N ILE A 71 -9.05 -6.26 -4.80
CA ILE A 71 -9.26 -5.11 -3.91
C ILE A 71 -9.73 -5.58 -2.53
N GLY A 72 -10.78 -6.41 -2.49
CA GLY A 72 -11.33 -6.94 -1.25
C GLY A 72 -10.29 -7.70 -0.43
N ARG A 73 -9.47 -8.52 -1.08
CA ARG A 73 -8.41 -9.28 -0.39
C ARG A 73 -7.33 -8.38 0.20
N ALA A 74 -6.89 -7.33 -0.51
CA ALA A 74 -5.96 -6.36 0.07
C ALA A 74 -6.54 -5.66 1.31
N LEU A 75 -7.83 -5.30 1.28
CA LEU A 75 -8.53 -4.71 2.42
C LEU A 75 -8.67 -5.71 3.59
N ASP A 76 -9.07 -6.95 3.32
CA ASP A 76 -9.19 -8.02 4.33
C ASP A 76 -7.85 -8.32 5.02
N LEU A 77 -6.73 -8.16 4.30
CA LEU A 77 -5.38 -8.32 4.83
C LEU A 77 -4.86 -7.09 5.59
N GLY A 78 -5.68 -6.02 5.71
CA GLY A 78 -5.40 -4.88 6.56
C GLY A 78 -4.78 -3.67 5.87
N ALA A 79 -4.97 -3.51 4.54
CA ALA A 79 -4.59 -2.27 3.87
C ALA A 79 -5.40 -1.08 4.41
N ASP A 80 -4.72 0.03 4.74
CA ASP A 80 -5.38 1.26 5.18
C ASP A 80 -6.06 2.01 4.01
N ALA A 81 -5.51 1.85 2.80
CA ALA A 81 -6.07 2.37 1.57
C ALA A 81 -5.62 1.57 0.35
N ILE A 82 -6.34 1.76 -0.76
CA ILE A 82 -6.06 1.12 -2.04
C ILE A 82 -5.68 2.18 -3.08
N MET A 83 -4.58 1.95 -3.80
CA MET A 83 -4.27 2.66 -5.03
C MET A 83 -4.73 1.82 -6.22
N ALA A 84 -5.78 2.26 -6.91
CA ALA A 84 -6.24 1.65 -8.15
C ALA A 84 -5.31 2.04 -9.30
N ALA A 85 -4.63 1.07 -9.91
CA ALA A 85 -3.73 1.31 -11.03
C ALA A 85 -4.50 1.57 -12.34
N ARG A 86 -4.03 2.48 -13.21
CA ARG A 86 -4.54 2.63 -14.59
C ARG A 86 -6.06 2.87 -14.72
N VAL A 87 -6.63 3.75 -13.89
CA VAL A 87 -8.01 4.25 -14.06
C VAL A 87 -8.06 5.16 -15.29
N ASN A 88 -8.71 4.71 -16.36
CA ASN A 88 -8.74 5.38 -17.67
C ASN A 88 -10.12 5.96 -18.04
N SER A 89 -11.15 5.71 -17.23
CA SER A 89 -12.49 6.26 -17.43
C SER A 89 -13.18 6.54 -16.09
N ALA A 90 -14.21 7.38 -16.13
CA ALA A 90 -15.06 7.65 -14.97
C ALA A 90 -15.78 6.39 -14.47
N ASP A 91 -16.17 5.49 -15.36
CA ASP A 91 -16.83 4.23 -14.99
C ASP A 91 -15.91 3.25 -14.23
N GLN A 92 -14.59 3.43 -14.32
CA GLN A 92 -13.61 2.65 -13.57
C GLN A 92 -13.31 3.23 -12.18
N ALA A 93 -13.71 4.48 -11.92
CA ALA A 93 -13.48 5.19 -10.65
C ALA A 93 -14.63 4.98 -9.67
#